data_AF-A0A556SA89-F1
#
_entry.id   AF-A0A556SA89-F1
#
_cell.length_a   1.000
_cell.length_b   1.000
_cell.length_c   1.000
_cell.angle_alpha   90.00
_cell.angle_beta   90.00
_cell.angle_gamma   90.00
#
_symmetry.space_group_name_H-M   'P 1'
#
loop_
_entity.id
_entity.type
_entity.pdbx_description
1 polymer ?
#
loop_
_entity_poly.entity_id
_entity_poly.type
_entity_poly.pdbx_seq_one_letter_code
_entity_poly.pdbx_strand_id
1 'polypeptide(L)'
;MNVTFGKNLQINCSNETFYQFLGYLANHPDDINIVYERNSEQGAWGNESRIHFTSDTVRNYFFPLGIKVTAGLNSIDSRLNCNDLIDHLYKLGFQAGRKQDLATIRKNIEADYSHYFDQGTLM
;
A
#
# COMPACT_ATOMS: atom_id res chain seq x y z
N MET A 1 2.35 -12.03 15.10
CA MET A 1 3.64 -11.39 14.73
C MET A 1 3.34 -10.04 14.13
N ASN A 2 4.29 -9.10 14.16
CA ASN A 2 4.07 -7.75 13.63
C ASN A 2 4.85 -7.57 12.33
N VAL A 3 4.24 -6.86 11.37
CA VAL A 3 4.87 -6.42 10.12
C VAL A 3 5.42 -5.03 10.31
N THR A 4 6.67 -4.80 9.89
CA THR A 4 7.32 -3.49 9.96
C THR A 4 8.01 -3.16 8.64
N PHE A 5 7.69 -1.99 8.07
CA PHE A 5 8.37 -1.43 6.89
C PHE A 5 8.64 0.07 7.03
N GLY A 6 9.72 0.51 6.40
CA GLY A 6 10.09 1.92 6.31
C GLY A 6 10.86 2.45 7.51
N LYS A 7 11.78 3.38 7.23
CA LYS A 7 12.66 4.03 8.22
C LYS A 7 11.92 4.72 9.37
N ASN A 8 10.71 5.20 9.13
CA ASN A 8 9.88 5.90 10.12
C ASN A 8 8.74 5.02 10.65
N LEU A 9 8.84 3.69 10.47
CA LEU A 9 7.81 2.73 10.85
C LEU A 9 6.46 3.09 10.23
N GLN A 10 6.48 3.41 8.93
CA GLN A 10 5.29 3.73 8.18
C GLN A 10 4.29 2.57 8.22
N ILE A 11 4.79 1.35 8.17
CA ILE A 11 4.04 0.15 8.49
C ILE A 11 4.56 -0.37 9.82
N ASN A 12 3.69 -0.44 10.82
CA ASN A 12 3.93 -1.13 12.08
C ASN A 12 2.60 -1.64 12.61
N CYS A 13 2.21 -2.83 12.17
CA CYS A 13 0.88 -3.38 12.42
C CYS A 13 0.95 -4.90 12.61
N SER A 14 -0.17 -5.53 12.92
CA SER A 14 -0.24 -7.00 12.96
C SER A 14 -0.26 -7.59 11.55
N ASN A 15 0.02 -8.89 11.41
CA ASN A 15 -0.09 -9.58 10.11
C ASN A 15 -1.51 -9.47 9.55
N GLU A 16 -2.54 -9.61 10.39
CA GLU A 16 -3.94 -9.53 9.99
C GLU A 16 -4.26 -8.19 9.32
N THR A 17 -3.90 -7.07 9.97
CA THR A 17 -4.05 -5.73 9.40
C THR A 17 -3.24 -5.57 8.12
N PHE A 18 -2.01 -6.07 8.09
CA PHE A 18 -1.16 -5.96 6.92
C PHE A 18 -1.77 -6.65 5.70
N TYR A 19 -2.24 -7.88 5.85
CA TYR A 19 -2.85 -8.63 4.76
C TYR A 19 -4.20 -8.05 4.35
N GLN A 20 -5.00 -7.52 5.28
CA GLN A 20 -6.19 -6.74 4.94
C GLN A 20 -5.83 -5.49 4.12
N PHE A 21 -4.77 -4.77 4.50
CA PHE A 21 -4.30 -3.62 3.74
C PHE A 21 -3.82 -4.01 2.33
N LEU A 22 -3.14 -5.15 2.17
CA LEU A 22 -2.77 -5.67 0.85
C LEU A 22 -4.00 -5.95 -0.03
N GLY A 23 -5.07 -6.53 0.54
CA GLY A 23 -6.33 -6.75 -0.15
C GLY A 23 -6.97 -5.43 -0.62
N TYR A 24 -6.93 -4.41 0.24
CA TYR A 24 -7.39 -3.06 -0.08
C TYR A 24 -6.60 -2.50 -1.27
N LEU A 25 -5.26 -2.52 -1.19
CA LEU A 25 -4.36 -2.09 -2.27
C LEU A 25 -4.65 -2.79 -3.62
N ALA A 26 -5.07 -4.05 -3.59
CA ALA A 26 -5.22 -4.87 -4.79
C ALA A 26 -6.55 -4.62 -5.55
N ASN A 27 -7.61 -4.14 -4.89
CA ASN A 27 -8.95 -4.16 -5.47
C ASN A 27 -9.73 -2.83 -5.40
N HIS A 28 -9.08 -1.70 -5.12
CA HIS A 28 -9.74 -0.39 -5.08
C HIS A 28 -9.12 0.57 -6.12
N PRO A 29 -9.25 0.28 -7.43
CA PRO A 29 -8.58 1.05 -8.49
C PRO A 29 -9.08 2.50 -8.61
N ASP A 30 -10.26 2.80 -8.10
CA ASP A 30 -10.78 4.17 -8.08
C ASP A 30 -10.18 5.01 -6.94
N ASP A 31 -9.66 4.34 -5.90
CA ASP A 31 -9.04 5.00 -4.76
C ASP A 31 -7.51 5.05 -4.83
N ILE A 32 -6.91 3.98 -5.34
CA ILE A 32 -5.50 3.68 -5.12
C ILE A 32 -4.71 3.88 -6.40
N ASN A 33 -3.58 4.57 -6.29
CA ASN A 33 -2.63 4.70 -7.38
C ASN A 33 -1.21 4.50 -6.88
N ILE A 34 -0.55 3.42 -7.32
CA ILE A 34 0.86 3.17 -7.03
C ILE A 34 1.71 3.98 -8.02
N VAL A 35 2.45 4.96 -7.51
CA VAL A 35 3.26 5.87 -8.30
C VAL A 35 4.74 5.54 -8.09
N TYR A 36 5.43 5.29 -9.20
CA TYR A 36 6.88 5.21 -9.22
C TYR A 36 7.44 6.51 -9.83
N GLU A 37 7.95 7.40 -8.99
CA GLU A 37 8.61 8.62 -9.46
C GLU A 37 10.12 8.33 -9.62
N ARG A 38 10.59 8.18 -10.86
CA ARG A 38 12.02 8.23 -11.17
C ARG A 38 12.49 9.68 -11.02
N ASN A 39 12.88 10.07 -9.81
CA ASN A 39 13.32 11.42 -9.52
C ASN A 39 14.81 11.68 -9.80
N SER A 40 15.49 10.78 -10.51
CA SER A 40 16.92 10.93 -10.86
C SER A 40 17.20 12.11 -11.79
N GLU A 41 16.22 12.62 -12.53
CA GLU A 41 16.40 13.76 -13.45
C GLU A 41 16.13 15.14 -12.80
N GLN A 42 15.66 15.18 -11.54
CA GLN A 42 15.27 16.43 -10.87
C GLN A 42 16.09 16.74 -9.60
N GLY A 43 17.24 16.10 -9.41
CA GLY A 43 18.18 16.41 -8.32
C GLY A 43 17.73 15.97 -6.92
N ALA A 44 16.73 15.10 -6.82
CA ALA A 44 16.30 14.50 -5.56
C ALA A 44 17.24 13.35 -5.13
N TRP A 45 17.43 13.18 -3.82
CA TRP A 45 18.34 12.20 -3.20
C TRP A 45 17.86 10.73 -3.24
N GLY A 46 17.21 10.30 -4.32
CA GLY A 46 16.81 8.91 -4.56
C GLY A 46 15.47 8.76 -5.27
N ASN A 47 15.25 7.60 -5.88
CA ASN A 47 13.93 7.20 -6.39
C ASN A 47 12.96 7.04 -5.20
N GLU A 48 11.84 7.76 -5.20
CA GLU A 48 10.83 7.65 -4.16
C GLU A 48 9.55 7.07 -4.78
N SER A 49 9.12 5.93 -4.26
CA SER A 49 7.84 5.32 -4.63
C SER A 49 6.77 5.74 -3.64
N ARG A 50 5.58 6.04 -4.16
CA ARG A 50 4.45 6.53 -3.36
C ARG A 50 3.19 5.74 -3.69
N ILE A 51 2.32 5.57 -2.72
CA ILE A 51 0.93 5.18 -2.95
C ILE A 51 0.07 6.41 -2.67
N HIS A 52 -0.78 6.78 -3.62
CA HIS A 52 -1.78 7.81 -3.46
C HIS A 52 -3.13 7.17 -3.13
N PHE A 53 -3.83 7.76 -2.16
CA PHE A 53 -5.20 7.43 -1.78
C PHE A 53 -6.07 8.66 -2.02
N THR A 54 -7.22 8.50 -2.65
CA THR A 54 -8.15 9.62 -2.96
C THR A 54 -9.28 9.75 -1.96
N SER A 55 -9.59 8.67 -1.23
CA SER A 55 -10.55 8.59 -0.14
C SER A 55 -9.83 8.67 1.21
N ASP A 56 -10.60 8.90 2.27
CA ASP A 56 -10.10 8.97 3.64
C ASP A 56 -10.05 7.60 4.35
N THR A 57 -10.37 6.50 3.66
CA THR A 57 -10.39 5.13 4.21
C THR A 57 -9.08 4.79 4.91
N VAL A 58 -7.94 5.10 4.30
CA VAL A 58 -6.63 4.79 4.92
C VAL A 58 -6.38 5.63 6.16
N ARG A 59 -6.76 6.91 6.17
CA ARG A 59 -6.61 7.77 7.36
C ARG A 59 -7.55 7.39 8.50
N ASN A 60 -8.78 6.96 8.20
CA ASN A 60 -9.79 6.69 9.21
C ASN A 60 -9.74 5.25 9.72
N TYR A 61 -9.46 4.28 8.84
CA TYR A 61 -9.46 2.86 9.18
C TYR A 61 -8.05 2.31 9.44
N PHE A 62 -7.12 2.48 8.50
CA PHE A 62 -5.82 1.82 8.57
C PHE A 62 -4.77 2.57 9.42
N PHE A 63 -4.86 3.89 9.51
CA PHE A 63 -3.92 4.71 10.29
C PHE A 63 -3.93 4.38 11.78
N PRO A 64 -5.09 4.27 12.46
CA PRO A 64 -5.14 3.83 13.85
C PRO A 64 -4.57 2.43 14.08
N LEU A 65 -4.53 1.60 13.03
CA LEU A 65 -4.02 0.23 13.06
C LEU A 65 -2.53 0.12 12.69
N GLY A 66 -1.84 1.24 12.48
CA GLY A 66 -0.39 1.27 12.27
C GLY A 66 0.07 1.45 10.82
N ILE A 67 -0.81 1.86 9.91
CA ILE A 67 -0.46 2.26 8.54
C ILE A 67 -0.38 3.80 8.45
N LYS A 68 0.82 4.36 8.65
CA LYS A 68 1.01 5.81 8.70
C LYS A 68 1.13 6.41 7.31
N VAL A 69 0.23 7.35 7.03
CA VAL A 69 0.22 8.15 5.80
C VAL A 69 0.47 9.63 6.09
N THR A 70 0.90 10.37 5.09
CA THR A 70 1.00 11.84 5.13
C THR A 70 -0.13 12.48 4.33
N ALA A 71 -0.40 13.77 4.58
CA ALA A 71 -1.43 14.50 3.84
C ALA A 71 -1.12 14.52 2.32
N GLY A 72 -2.16 14.36 1.51
CA GLY A 72 -2.11 14.51 0.07
C GLY A 72 -2.22 15.98 -0.38
N LEU A 73 -2.34 16.17 -1.69
CA LEU A 73 -2.56 17.47 -2.33
C LEU A 73 -3.62 17.32 -3.43
N ASN A 74 -4.42 18.36 -3.65
CA ASN A 74 -5.50 18.40 -4.65
C ASN A 74 -6.52 17.27 -4.41
N SER A 75 -6.69 16.37 -5.38
CA SER A 75 -7.62 15.24 -5.32
C SER A 75 -7.05 14.01 -4.60
N ILE A 76 -5.90 14.14 -3.94
CA ILE A 76 -5.27 13.08 -3.15
C ILE A 76 -5.54 13.40 -1.69
N ASP A 77 -6.21 12.49 -1.00
CA ASP A 77 -6.46 12.58 0.43
C ASP A 77 -5.15 12.39 1.22
N SER A 78 -4.45 11.30 0.93
CA SER A 78 -3.25 10.91 1.66
C SER A 78 -2.25 10.13 0.81
N ARG A 79 -1.01 10.08 1.28
CA ARG A 79 0.13 9.48 0.59
C ARG A 79 0.89 8.56 1.53
N LEU A 80 1.28 7.39 1.04
CA LEU A 80 2.20 6.49 1.74
C LEU A 80 3.54 6.46 1.00
N ASN A 81 4.59 6.92 1.68
CA ASN A 81 5.97 6.91 1.17
C ASN A 81 6.76 5.82 1.89
N CYS A 82 6.98 4.69 1.23
CA CYS A 82 7.66 3.55 1.82
C CYS A 82 8.25 2.62 0.74
N ASN A 83 9.51 2.84 0.36
CA ASN A 83 10.16 2.04 -0.67
C ASN A 83 10.21 0.54 -0.30
N ASP A 84 10.50 0.19 0.95
CA ASP A 84 10.55 -1.21 1.40
C ASP A 84 9.20 -1.93 1.19
N LEU A 85 8.09 -1.23 1.45
CA LEU A 85 6.75 -1.76 1.17
C LEU A 85 6.57 -1.96 -0.33
N ILE A 86 6.91 -0.97 -1.15
CA ILE A 86 6.74 -1.06 -2.61
C ILE A 86 7.55 -2.22 -3.19
N ASP A 87 8.80 -2.43 -2.74
CA ASP A 87 9.60 -3.58 -3.14
C ASP A 87 8.94 -4.92 -2.73
N HIS A 88 8.28 -4.95 -1.57
CA HIS A 88 7.50 -6.10 -1.15
C HIS A 88 6.25 -6.31 -2.01
N LEU A 89 5.51 -5.25 -2.35
CA LEU A 89 4.35 -5.31 -3.23
C LEU A 89 4.73 -5.87 -4.61
N TYR A 90 5.87 -5.46 -5.19
CA TYR A 90 6.33 -6.01 -6.46
C TYR A 90 6.60 -7.52 -6.40
N LYS A 91 7.13 -8.04 -5.28
CA LYS A 91 7.33 -9.49 -5.10
C LYS A 91 6.01 -10.26 -5.05
N LEU A 92 4.93 -9.59 -4.61
CA LEU A 92 3.58 -10.16 -4.60
C LEU A 92 2.86 -10.02 -5.95
N GLY A 93 3.40 -9.26 -6.90
CA GLY A 93 2.83 -9.09 -8.24
C GLY A 93 2.03 -7.79 -8.44
N PHE A 94 2.12 -6.84 -7.51
CA PHE A 94 1.61 -5.48 -7.74
C PHE A 94 2.41 -4.77 -8.83
N GLN A 95 1.77 -3.80 -9.47
CA GLN A 95 2.36 -2.96 -10.51
C GLN A 95 2.02 -1.49 -10.29
N ALA A 96 2.79 -0.61 -10.92
CA ALA A 96 2.49 0.82 -10.95
C ALA A 96 1.13 1.08 -11.61
N GLY A 97 0.46 2.14 -11.15
CA GLY A 97 -0.87 2.53 -11.58
C GLY A 97 -1.97 2.07 -10.64
N ARG A 98 -3.20 2.14 -11.15
CA ARG A 98 -4.44 1.91 -10.39
C ARG A 98 -4.91 0.46 -10.44
N LYS A 99 -4.76 -0.18 -11.59
CA LYS A 99 -5.29 -1.54 -11.83
C LYS A 99 -4.24 -2.59 -11.50
N GLN A 100 -4.61 -3.53 -10.65
CA GLN A 100 -3.77 -4.64 -10.24
C GLN A 100 -4.31 -5.96 -10.79
N ASP A 101 -3.44 -6.97 -10.92
CA ASP A 101 -3.85 -8.34 -11.20
C ASP A 101 -4.18 -9.06 -9.88
N LEU A 102 -5.45 -8.98 -9.49
CA LEU A 102 -5.92 -9.55 -8.23
C LEU A 102 -5.66 -11.06 -8.14
N ALA A 103 -5.82 -11.81 -9.24
CA ALA A 103 -5.65 -13.25 -9.23
C ALA A 103 -4.18 -13.64 -8.99
N THR A 104 -3.25 -12.95 -9.65
CA THR A 104 -1.81 -13.14 -9.44
C THR A 104 -1.41 -12.76 -8.01
N ILE A 105 -1.84 -11.60 -7.52
CA ILE A 105 -1.52 -11.16 -6.15
C ILE A 105 -2.06 -12.15 -5.13
N ARG A 106 -3.34 -12.53 -5.25
CA ARG A 106 -4.02 -13.45 -4.33
C ARG A 106 -3.32 -14.80 -4.22
N LYS A 107 -2.71 -15.29 -5.31
CA LYS A 107 -1.94 -16.54 -5.35
C LYS A 107 -0.63 -16.46 -4.56
N ASN A 108 -0.06 -15.26 -4.42
CA ASN A 108 1.18 -15.02 -3.69
C ASN A 108 0.95 -14.68 -2.21
N ILE A 109 -0.31 -14.62 -1.75
CA ILE A 109 -0.66 -14.44 -0.34
C ILE A 109 -0.57 -15.78 0.40
N GLU A 110 0.04 -15.75 1.57
CA GLU A 110 0.13 -16.91 2.46
C GLU A 110 -1.26 -17.43 2.85
N ALA A 111 -1.42 -18.76 2.87
CA ALA A 111 -2.73 -19.41 3.10
C ALA A 111 -3.37 -18.97 4.43
N ASP A 112 -2.57 -18.83 5.48
CA ASP A 112 -3.01 -18.45 6.83
C ASP A 112 -3.58 -17.03 6.93
N TYR A 113 -3.26 -16.16 5.96
CA TYR A 113 -3.71 -14.76 5.93
C TYR A 113 -4.64 -14.44 4.76
N SER A 114 -5.00 -15.47 4.01
CA SER A 114 -5.74 -15.36 2.76
C SER A 114 -7.14 -14.77 2.94
N HIS A 115 -7.81 -15.06 4.06
CA HIS A 115 -9.11 -14.49 4.39
C HIS A 115 -9.04 -13.00 4.77
N TYR A 116 -7.97 -12.55 5.44
CA TYR A 116 -7.80 -11.13 5.75
C TYR A 116 -7.57 -10.33 4.47
N PHE A 117 -6.77 -10.88 3.55
CA PHE A 117 -6.64 -10.30 2.22
C PHE A 117 -8.00 -10.19 1.53
N ASP A 118 -8.79 -11.27 1.50
CA ASP A 118 -10.13 -11.26 0.87
C ASP A 118 -11.05 -10.22 1.50
N GLN A 119 -11.05 -10.07 2.84
CA GLN A 119 -11.80 -9.00 3.52
C GLN A 119 -11.37 -7.62 3.04
N GLY A 120 -10.05 -7.40 2.89
CA GLY A 120 -9.50 -6.15 2.38
C GLY A 120 -9.99 -5.81 0.98
N THR A 121 -10.25 -6.81 0.12
CA THR A 121 -10.72 -6.58 -1.26
C THR A 121 -12.17 -6.11 -1.36
N LEU A 122 -12.94 -6.22 -0.28
CA LEU A 122 -14.39 -5.96 -0.23
C LEU A 122 -14.76 -4.70 0.56
N MET A 123 -13.77 -3.91 0.99
CA MET A 123 -13.95 -2.77 1.88
C MET A 123 -14.68 -1.58 1.24
#